data_AF-A0A2W6ZA37-F1
#
_entry.id   AF-A0A2W6ZA37-F1
#
_cell.length_a   1.000
_cell.length_b   1.000
_cell.length_c   1.000
_cell.angle_alpha   90.00
_cell.angle_beta   90.00
_cell.angle_gamma   90.00
#
_symmetry.space_group_name_H-M   'P 1'
#
loop_
_entity.id
_entity.type
_entity.pdbx_description
1 polymer ?
#
loop_
_entity_poly.entity_id
_entity_poly.type
_entity_poly.pdbx_seq_one_letter_code
_entity_poly.pdbx_strand_id
1 'polypeptide(L)' 'MQAIKGYLSALVNPHLAARAVRVALFIGTLLFVINHGVAVRSGTMTQARWISAGLTYLVPYAVSIHGQYLGRGGSKGLEQ' A
#
# COMPACT_ATOMS: atom_id res chain seq x y z
N MET A 1 20.59 7.77 -7.87
CA MET A 1 20.20 6.33 -7.99
C MET A 1 20.14 5.57 -6.66
N GLN A 2 20.95 5.91 -5.64
CA GLN A 2 20.97 5.18 -4.36
C GLN A 2 19.62 5.22 -3.59
N ALA A 3 18.92 6.35 -3.62
CA ALA A 3 17.61 6.49 -2.98
C ALA A 3 16.54 5.53 -3.53
N ILE A 4 16.52 5.31 -4.85
CA ILE A 4 15.59 4.38 -5.51
C ILE A 4 15.89 2.94 -5.10
N LYS A 5 17.17 2.55 -5.06
CA LYS A 5 17.60 1.22 -4.61
C LYS A 5 17.29 0.97 -3.12
N GLY A 6 17.42 2.00 -2.27
CA GLY A 6 17.02 1.96 -0.86
C GLY A 6 15.52 1.79 -0.69
N TYR A 7 14.72 2.50 -1.48
CA TYR A 7 13.26 2.37 -1.49
C TYR A 7 12.80 0.98 -1.98
N LEU A 8 13.40 0.47 -3.06
CA LEU A 8 13.13 -0.88 -3.57
C LEU A 8 13.51 -1.96 -2.55
N SER A 9 14.64 -1.81 -1.86
CA SER A 9 15.02 -2.74 -0.79
C SER A 9 14.07 -2.67 0.41
N ALA A 10 13.51 -1.49 0.71
CA ALA A 10 12.50 -1.32 1.76
C ALA A 10 11.17 -2.01 1.42
N LEU A 11 10.80 -2.07 0.13
CA LEU A 11 9.60 -2.75 -0.36
C LEU A 11 9.62 -4.28 -0.15
N VAL A 12 10.81 -4.89 -0.11
CA VAL A 12 11.00 -6.34 0.11
C VAL A 12 11.47 -6.67 1.52
N ASN A 13 11.72 -5.67 2.36
CA ASN A 13 12.18 -5.90 3.72
C ASN A 13 11.04 -6.51 4.57
N PRO A 14 11.18 -7.74 5.07
CA PRO A 14 10.08 -8.49 5.66
C PRO A 14 9.45 -7.81 6.88
N HIS A 15 10.22 -7.02 7.63
CA HIS A 15 9.72 -6.27 8.78
C HIS A 15 8.83 -5.08 8.38
N LEU A 16 9.20 -4.37 7.30
CA LEU A 16 8.42 -3.25 6.76
C LEU A 16 7.21 -3.74 5.96
N ALA A 17 7.41 -4.79 5.17
CA ALA A 17 6.39 -5.42 4.35
C ALA A 17 5.25 -5.97 5.22
N ALA A 18 5.53 -6.62 6.35
CA ALA A 18 4.48 -7.15 7.22
C ALA A 18 3.52 -6.07 7.77
N ARG A 19 4.06 -4.90 8.14
CA ARG A 19 3.25 -3.75 8.59
C ARG A 19 2.47 -3.13 7.44
N ALA A 20 3.14 -2.93 6.30
CA ALA A 20 2.51 -2.37 5.11
C ALA A 20 1.40 -3.26 4.55
N VAL A 21 1.56 -4.59 4.60
CA VAL A 21 0.53 -5.57 4.20
C VAL A 21 -0.70 -5.46 5.10
N ARG A 22 -0.55 -5.35 6.43
CA ARG A 22 -1.71 -5.15 7.33
C ARG A 22 -2.49 -3.89 7.00
N VAL A 23 -1.79 -2.77 6.79
CA VAL A 23 -2.42 -1.50 6.41
C VAL A 23 -3.10 -1.62 5.04
N ALA A 24 -2.43 -2.23 4.07
CA ALA A 24 -2.96 -2.44 2.73
C ALA A 24 -4.19 -3.33 2.72
N LEU A 25 -4.22 -4.39 3.52
CA LEU A 25 -5.40 -5.25 3.68
C LEU A 25 -6.55 -4.48 4.33
N PHE A 26 -6.30 -3.78 5.43
CA PHE A 26 -7.39 -3.09 6.15
C PHE A 26 -7.99 -1.94 5.33
N ILE A 27 -7.14 -1.02 4.86
CA ILE A 27 -7.57 0.14 4.06
C ILE A 27 -8.05 -0.31 2.68
N GLY A 28 -7.37 -1.27 2.05
CA GLY A 28 -7.73 -1.78 0.73
C GLY A 28 -9.08 -2.52 0.75
N THR A 29 -9.37 -3.31 1.78
CA THR A 29 -10.69 -3.94 1.92
C THR A 29 -11.78 -2.92 2.18
N LEU A 30 -11.54 -1.91 3.01
CA LEU A 30 -12.52 -0.85 3.27
C LEU A 30 -12.88 -0.08 1.98
N LEU A 31 -11.86 0.36 1.24
CA LEU A 31 -12.05 1.06 -0.02
C LEU A 31 -12.67 0.16 -1.10
N PHE A 32 -12.33 -1.13 -1.15
CA PHE A 32 -12.95 -2.09 -2.06
C PHE A 32 -14.45 -2.23 -1.80
N VAL A 33 -14.84 -2.31 -0.53
CA VAL A 33 -16.26 -2.38 -0.14
C VAL A 33 -17.01 -1.10 -0.55
N ILE A 34 -16.41 0.07 -0.32
CA ILE A 34 -17.03 1.36 -0.68
C ILE A 34 -17.15 1.52 -2.20
N ASN A 35 -16.08 1.23 -2.95
CA ASN A 35 -15.99 1.55 -4.38
C ASN A 35 -16.64 0.48 -5.26
N HIS A 36 -16.56 -0.78 -4.85
CA HIS A 36 -16.94 -1.92 -5.66
C HIS A 36 -17.99 -2.83 -5.02
N GLY A 37 -18.32 -2.66 -3.73
CA GLY A 37 -19.29 -3.52 -3.03
C GLY A 37 -20.69 -3.52 -3.65
N VAL A 38 -21.16 -2.39 -4.18
CA VAL A 38 -22.45 -2.31 -4.87
C VAL A 38 -22.41 -2.99 -6.24
N ALA A 39 -21.28 -2.86 -6.97
CA ALA A 39 -21.08 -3.47 -8.28
C ALA A 39 -20.90 -5.01 -8.19
N VAL A 40 -20.26 -5.50 -7.13
CA VAL A 40 -20.17 -6.95 -6.83
C VAL A 40 -21.56 -7.50 -6.52
N ARG A 41 -22.34 -6.82 -5.66
CA ARG A 41 -23.70 -7.26 -5.34
C ARG A 41 -24.67 -7.20 -6.52
N SER A 42 -24.46 -6.31 -7.48
CA SER A 42 -25.31 -6.16 -8.66
C SER A 42 -24.84 -6.96 -9.89
N GLY A 43 -23.72 -7.70 -9.80
CA GLY A 43 -23.19 -8.51 -10.90
C GLY A 43 -22.65 -7.70 -12.09
N THR A 44 -22.47 -6.39 -11.94
CA THR A 44 -22.05 -5.46 -13.01
C THR A 44 -20.54 -5.23 -13.05
N MET A 45 -19.76 -6.30 -12.80
CA MET A 45 -18.31 -6.19 -12.78
C MET A 45 -17.70 -6.14 -14.17
N THR A 46 -17.18 -4.98 -14.55
CA THR A 46 -16.41 -4.75 -15.77
C THR A 46 -14.91 -4.92 -15.52
N GLN A 47 -14.14 -5.23 -16.56
CA GLN A 47 -12.69 -5.45 -16.49
C GLN A 47 -11.92 -4.25 -15.89
N ALA A 48 -12.38 -3.02 -16.18
CA ALA A 48 -11.84 -1.79 -15.59
C ALA A 48 -12.05 -1.70 -14.06
N ARG A 49 -13.17 -2.21 -13.53
CA ARG A 49 -13.42 -2.24 -12.08
C ARG A 49 -12.54 -3.27 -11.37
N TRP A 50 -12.16 -4.37 -12.02
CA TRP A 50 -11.19 -5.31 -11.47
C TRP A 50 -9.79 -4.72 -11.33
N ILE A 51 -9.35 -3.91 -12.31
CA ILE A 51 -8.08 -3.18 -12.23
C ILE A 51 -8.13 -2.15 -11.10
N SER A 52 -9.24 -1.41 -11.00
CA SER A 52 -9.44 -0.43 -9.92
C SER A 52 -9.47 -1.09 -8.54
N ALA A 53 -10.08 -2.28 -8.42
CA ALA A 53 -10.04 -3.09 -7.20
C ALA A 53 -8.61 -3.49 -6.80
N GLY A 54 -7.78 -3.91 -7.75
CA GLY A 54 -6.37 -4.22 -7.49
C GLY A 54 -5.56 -3.01 -7.01
N LEU A 55 -5.75 -1.86 -7.66
CA LEU A 55 -5.14 -0.58 -7.26
C LEU A 55 -5.52 -0.15 -5.85
N THR A 56 -6.72 -0.51 -5.42
CA THR A 56 -7.24 -0.19 -4.09
C THR A 56 -6.41 -0.82 -2.96
N TYR A 57 -5.75 -1.95 -3.22
CA TYR A 57 -4.80 -2.57 -2.29
C TYR A 57 -3.35 -2.09 -2.51
N LEU A 58 -3.00 -1.80 -3.76
CA LEU A 58 -1.63 -1.43 -4.14
C LEU A 58 -1.23 -0.03 -3.62
N VAL A 59 -2.15 0.92 -3.67
CA VAL A 59 -1.93 2.31 -3.23
C VAL A 59 -1.65 2.40 -1.72
N PRO A 60 -2.49 1.86 -0.82
CA PRO A 60 -2.22 1.93 0.62
C PRO A 60 -0.96 1.15 1.04
N TYR A 61 -0.60 0.08 0.31
CA TYR A 61 0.70 -0.59 0.51
C TYR A 61 1.88 0.35 0.22
N ALA A 62 1.88 0.99 -0.96
CA ALA A 62 2.94 1.90 -1.37
C ALA A 62 3.05 3.12 -0.44
N VAL A 63 1.92 3.70 -0.04
CA VAL A 63 1.88 4.83 0.91
C VAL A 63 2.41 4.42 2.29
N SER A 64 2.06 3.23 2.78
CA SER A 64 2.56 2.73 4.07
C SER A 64 4.08 2.51 4.06
N ILE A 65 4.65 1.96 2.97
CA ILE A 65 6.10 1.81 2.81
C ILE A 65 6.78 3.18 2.71
N HIS A 66 6.21 4.12 1.96
CA HIS A 66 6.74 5.47 1.82
C HIS A 66 6.81 6.22 3.15
N GLY A 67 5.74 6.18 3.95
CA GLY A 67 5.73 6.76 5.29
C GLY A 67 6.76 6.13 6.24
N GLN A 68 6.91 4.80 6.21
CA GLN A 68 7.91 4.09 7.02
C GLN A 68 9.36 4.41 6.57
N TYR A 69 9.59 4.60 5.27
CA TYR A 69 10.90 4.97 4.72
C TYR A 69 11.31 6.39 5.11
N LEU A 70 10.39 7.37 4.99
CA LEU A 70 10.62 8.76 5.41
C LEU A 70 10.81 8.88 6.93
N GLY A 71 10.00 8.17 7.73
CA GLY A 71 10.13 8.18 9.20
C GLY A 71 11.46 7.60 9.70
N ARG A 72 12.05 6.63 8.97
CA ARG A 72 13.40 6.12 9.26
C ARG A 72 14.52 7.11 8.94
N GLY A 73 14.32 7.99 7.96
CA GLY A 73 15.25 9.07 7.66
C GLY A 73 15.33 10.12 8.79
N GLY A 74 14.21 10.37 9.49
CA GLY A 74 14.18 11.27 10.65
C GLY A 74 14.81 10.69 11.92
N SER A 75 14.67 9.39 12.16
CA SER A 75 15.23 8.75 13.37
C SER A 75 16.76 8.64 13.37
N LYS A 76 17.41 8.73 12.20
CA LYS A 76 18.88 8.79 12.09
C LYS A 76 19.46 10.19 12.27
N GLY A 77 18.62 11.22 12.40
CA GLY A 77 19.03 12.61 12.64
C GLY A 77 18.95 13.04 14.11
N LEU A 78 18.55 12.15 15.03
CA LEU A 78 18.50 12.42 16.48
C LEU A 78 19.62 11.71 17.26
N GLU A 79 20.52 11.02 16.56
CA GLU A 79 21.75 10.41 17.11
C GLU A 79 23.03 11.03 16.52
N GLN A 80 22.95 12.26 15.99
CA GLN A 80 24.13 13.05 15.59
C GLN A 80 24.18 14.38 16.33
#